data_AF-A0A937G210-F1
#
_entry.id   AF-A0A937G210-F1
#
_cell.length_a   1.000
_cell.length_b   1.000
_cell.length_c   1.000
_cell.angle_alpha   90.00
_cell.angle_beta   90.00
_cell.angle_gamma   90.00
#
_symmetry.space_group_name_H-M   'P 1'
#
loop_
_entity.id
_entity.type
_entity.pdbx_description
1 polymer ?
#
loop_
_entity_poly.entity_id
_entity_poly.type
_entity_poly.pdbx_seq_one_letter_code
_entity_poly.pdbx_strand_id
1 'polypeptide(L)'
;MPHYTNKSIAPRIIIKFRNRQEATQRLVIALEKYTAQSVLVLGVPHGEVVTAYYIAKHLKAELSFVITCELNYLFDPQTGFWSCG
;
A
#
# COMPACT_ATOMS: atom_id res chain seq x y z
N MET A 1 3.00 31.31 -26.88
CA MET A 1 3.17 29.90 -27.31
C MET A 1 4.14 29.23 -26.34
N PRO A 2 3.70 28.32 -25.45
CA PRO A 2 4.63 27.60 -24.59
C PRO A 2 5.09 26.30 -25.27
N HIS A 3 6.40 26.06 -25.23
CA HIS A 3 7.05 24.85 -25.70
C HIS A 3 6.71 23.68 -24.77
N TYR A 4 6.06 22.64 -25.30
CA TYR A 4 5.91 21.36 -24.59
C TYR A 4 7.25 20.64 -24.60
N THR A 5 8.01 20.76 -23.50
CA THR A 5 9.19 19.93 -23.27
C THR A 5 8.74 18.48 -23.06
N ASN A 6 9.12 17.61 -23.99
CA ASN A 6 8.94 16.16 -23.93
C ASN A 6 9.56 15.62 -22.64
N LYS A 7 8.71 15.35 -21.64
CA LYS A 7 9.11 14.71 -20.39
C LYS A 7 9.32 13.24 -20.70
N SER A 8 10.57 12.86 -20.90
CA SER A 8 11.01 11.47 -21.09
C SER A 8 10.37 10.56 -20.05
N ILE A 9 9.39 9.77 -20.49
CA ILE A 9 8.71 8.78 -19.65
C ILE A 9 9.70 7.62 -19.52
N ALA A 10 10.43 7.58 -18.40
CA ALA A 10 11.25 6.42 -18.04
C ALA A 10 10.40 5.13 -18.18
N PRO A 11 10.97 4.02 -18.67
CA PRO A 11 10.21 2.80 -18.92
C PRO A 11 9.54 2.35 -17.62
N ARG A 12 8.21 2.46 -17.58
CA ARG A 12 7.38 1.96 -16.49
C ARG A 12 7.40 0.44 -16.61
N ILE A 13 8.26 -0.21 -15.84
CA ILE A 13 8.28 -1.68 -15.74
C ILE A 13 6.94 -2.11 -15.14
N ILE A 14 6.04 -2.62 -15.98
CA ILE A 14 4.78 -3.21 -15.53
C ILE A 14 5.06 -4.67 -15.20
N ILE A 15 5.28 -4.95 -13.92
CA ILE A 15 5.35 -6.33 -13.42
C ILE A 15 3.90 -6.84 -13.30
N LYS A 16 3.48 -7.72 -14.20
CA LYS A 16 2.22 -8.45 -14.08
C LYS A 16 2.43 -9.66 -13.16
N PHE A 17 1.74 -9.68 -12.03
CA PHE A 17 1.63 -10.86 -11.17
C PHE A 17 0.48 -11.75 -11.66
N ARG A 18 0.62 -13.07 -11.59
CA ARG A 18 -0.44 -14.01 -11.99
C ARG A 18 -1.58 -14.04 -10.97
N ASN A 19 -1.24 -13.93 -9.70
CA ASN A 19 -2.19 -13.92 -8.59
C ASN A 19 -1.66 -13.05 -7.43
N ARG A 20 -2.55 -12.72 -6.48
CA ARG A 20 -2.18 -11.95 -5.28
C ARG A 20 -1.13 -12.66 -4.42
N GLN A 21 -1.12 -14.00 -4.44
CA GLN A 21 -0.14 -14.80 -3.69
C GLN A 21 1.27 -14.61 -4.22
N GLU A 22 1.48 -14.62 -5.54
CA GLU A 22 2.78 -14.39 -6.18
C GLU A 22 3.29 -12.98 -5.89
N ALA A 23 2.39 -11.99 -5.95
CA ALA A 23 2.73 -10.62 -5.55
C ALA A 23 3.18 -10.56 -4.08
N THR A 24 2.45 -11.25 -3.20
CA THR A 24 2.75 -11.31 -1.77
C THR A 24 4.09 -12.00 -1.51
N GLN A 25 4.37 -13.13 -2.16
CA GLN A 25 5.63 -13.87 -2.01
C GLN A 25 6.83 -13.02 -2.44
N ARG A 26 6.75 -12.35 -3.59
CA ARG A 26 7.81 -11.46 -4.05
C ARG A 26 8.02 -10.26 -3.12
N LEU A 27 6.93 -9.75 -2.54
CA LEU A 27 6.99 -8.67 -1.55
C LEU A 27 7.67 -9.13 -0.26
N VAL A 28 7.34 -10.32 0.25
CA VAL A 28 7.98 -10.90 1.43
C VAL A 28 9.49 -11.02 1.22
N ILE A 29 9.95 -11.56 0.08
CA ILE A 29 11.38 -11.70 -0.24
C ILE A 29 12.09 -10.34 -0.22
N ALA A 30 11.46 -9.30 -0.79
CA ALA A 30 12.02 -7.95 -0.78
C ALA A 30 12.08 -7.32 0.63
N LEU A 31 11.22 -7.77 1.55
CA LEU A 31 11.12 -7.30 2.92
C LEU A 31 11.97 -8.10 3.91
N GLU A 32 12.58 -9.22 3.52
CA GLU A 32 13.41 -10.08 4.40
C GLU A 32 14.53 -9.30 5.10
N LYS A 33 15.04 -8.23 4.49
CA LYS A 33 16.03 -7.33 5.09
C LYS A 33 15.57 -6.67 6.40
N TYR A 34 14.26 -6.63 6.67
CA TYR A 34 13.69 -6.03 7.87
C TYR A 34 13.37 -7.05 8.98
N THR A 35 13.61 -8.34 8.76
CA THR A 35 13.26 -9.42 9.73
C THR A 35 13.98 -9.29 11.08
N ALA A 36 15.16 -8.67 11.12
CA ALA A 36 15.94 -8.47 12.35
C ALA A 36 15.59 -7.17 13.09
N GLN A 37 14.62 -6.40 12.60
CA GLN A 37 14.19 -5.15 13.20
C GLN A 37 12.84 -5.37 13.91
N SER A 38 12.56 -4.56 14.94
CA SER A 38 11.23 -4.52 15.56
C SER A 38 10.24 -3.87 14.59
N VAL A 39 9.70 -4.65 13.66
CA VAL A 39 8.79 -4.18 12.61
C VAL A 39 7.34 -4.37 13.05
N LEU A 40 6.51 -3.35 12.80
CA LEU A 40 5.06 -3.42 12.89
C LEU A 40 4.49 -3.51 11.47
N VAL A 41 3.71 -4.54 11.19
CA VAL A 41 2.99 -4.68 9.93
C VAL A 41 1.60 -4.08 10.09
N LEU A 42 1.31 -3.04 9.29
CA LEU A 42 0.04 -2.33 9.31
C LEU A 42 -0.81 -2.73 8.10
N GLY A 43 -1.83 -3.54 8.32
CA GLY A 43 -2.78 -3.91 7.28
C GLY A 43 -3.90 -2.89 7.13
N VAL A 44 -4.20 -2.46 5.92
CA VAL A 44 -5.42 -1.70 5.62
C VAL A 44 -6.57 -2.71 5.39
N PRO A 45 -7.73 -2.56 6.05
CA PRO A 45 -8.77 -3.59 6.06
C PRO A 45 -9.52 -3.65 4.73
N HIS A 46 -9.11 -4.54 3.83
CA HIS A 46 -9.86 -4.99 2.64
C HIS A 46 -9.33 -6.37 2.21
N GLY A 47 -9.42 -6.75 0.92
CA GLY A 47 -8.83 -7.98 0.38
C GLY A 47 -7.30 -8.13 0.52
N GLU A 48 -6.65 -7.15 1.18
CA GLU A 48 -5.22 -7.06 1.51
C GLU A 48 -4.89 -7.59 2.91
N VAL A 49 -5.91 -7.84 3.76
CA VAL A 49 -5.74 -8.41 5.10
C VAL A 49 -4.96 -9.72 5.07
N VAL A 50 -5.27 -10.57 4.08
CA VAL A 50 -4.59 -11.86 3.87
C VAL A 50 -3.10 -11.64 3.53
N THR A 51 -2.79 -10.63 2.72
CA THR A 51 -1.41 -10.27 2.37
C THR A 51 -0.65 -9.76 3.59
N ALA A 52 -1.24 -8.88 4.38
CA ALA A 52 -0.62 -8.37 5.62
C ALA A 52 -0.34 -9.50 6.62
N TYR A 53 -1.27 -10.45 6.77
CA TYR A 53 -1.07 -11.64 7.62
C TYR A 53 0.13 -12.48 7.18
N TYR A 54 0.24 -12.79 5.88
CA TYR A 54 1.36 -13.58 5.37
C TYR A 54 2.71 -12.86 5.53
N ILE A 55 2.74 -11.55 5.37
CA ILE A 55 3.94 -10.72 5.57
C ILE A 55 4.36 -10.73 7.04
N ALA A 56 3.43 -10.47 7.97
CA ALA A 56 3.72 -10.48 9.40
C ALA A 56 4.19 -11.86 9.88
N LYS A 57 3.56 -12.94 9.41
CA LYS A 57 3.96 -14.31 9.72
C LYS A 57 5.39 -14.61 9.24
N HIS A 58 5.76 -14.16 8.05
CA HIS A 58 7.11 -14.38 7.51
C HIS A 58 8.18 -13.56 8.23
N LEU A 59 7.87 -12.30 8.54
CA LEU A 59 8.78 -11.38 9.22
C LEU A 59 8.86 -11.63 10.74
N LYS A 60 8.00 -12.51 11.29
CA LYS A 60 7.78 -12.67 12.74
C LYS A 60 7.50 -11.33 13.43
N ALA A 61 6.78 -10.47 12.73
CA ALA A 61 6.46 -9.11 13.14
C ALA A 61 5.07 -9.06 13.77
N GLU A 62 4.82 -8.02 14.56
CA GLU A 62 3.48 -7.74 15.08
C GLU A 62 2.56 -7.29 13.95
N LEU A 63 1.32 -7.78 13.94
CA LEU A 63 0.31 -7.42 12.95
C LEU A 63 -0.75 -6.54 13.61
N SER A 64 -0.95 -5.35 13.06
CA SER A 64 -2.03 -4.45 13.44
C SER A 64 -2.80 -4.00 12.20
N PHE A 65 -4.05 -3.57 12.38
CA PHE A 65 -4.90 -3.10 11.29
C PHE A 65 -5.26 -1.64 11.48
N VAL A 66 -5.16 -0.85 10.41
CA VAL A 66 -5.59 0.54 10.38
C VAL A 66 -6.82 0.68 9.53
N ILE A 67 -7.95 0.82 10.21
CA ILE A 67 -9.24 1.08 9.60
C ILE A 67 -9.32 2.58 9.28
N THR A 68 -9.25 2.91 7.99
CA THR A 68 -9.41 4.29 7.50
C THR A 68 -10.75 4.38 6.79
N CYS A 69 -11.59 5.33 7.21
CA CYS A 69 -12.75 5.75 6.44
C CYS A 69 -12.32 6.97 5.61
N GLU A 70 -12.34 6.85 4.30
CA GLU A 70 -12.16 8.00 3.42
C GLU A 70 -13.42 8.88 3.53
N LEU A 71 -13.26 10.10 4.06
CA LEU A 71 -14.35 11.03 4.25
C LEU A 71 -14.72 11.64 2.90
N ASN A 72 -15.72 11.07 2.23
CA ASN A 72 -16.22 11.60 0.96
C ASN A 72 -17.02 12.88 1.22
N TYR A 73 -16.48 14.01 0.78
CA TYR A 73 -17.13 15.30 0.79
C TYR A 73 -18.22 15.34 -0.30
N LEU A 74 -19.47 15.58 0.09
CA LEU A 74 -20.53 16.01 -0.83
C LEU A 74 -20.62 17.55 -0.73
N PHE A 75 -20.20 18.27 -1.79
CA PHE A 75 -20.52 19.67 -2.16
C PHE A 75 -19.48 20.81 -2.33
N ASP A 76 -18.16 20.67 -2.12
CA ASP A 76 -17.20 21.79 -2.28
C ASP A 76 -15.74 21.31 -2.24
N PRO A 77 -14.93 21.53 -3.29
CA PRO A 77 -13.54 21.08 -3.37
C PRO A 77 -12.52 21.85 -2.50
N GLN A 78 -12.90 22.85 -1.68
CA GLN A 78 -11.91 23.74 -1.02
C GLN A 78 -11.89 23.77 0.52
N THR A 79 -12.66 22.94 1.22
CA THR A 79 -12.67 22.97 2.71
C THR A 79 -12.64 21.58 3.33
N GLY A 80 -11.52 21.21 3.96
CA GLY A 80 -11.54 20.23 5.07
C GLY A 80 -12.29 20.84 6.28
N PHE A 81 -12.75 20.12 7.31
CA PHE A 81 -12.32 18.82 7.83
C PHE A 81 -13.28 18.49 9.02
N TRP A 82 -13.51 17.19 9.26
CA TRP A 82 -13.84 16.50 10.54
C TRP A 82 -15.33 16.28 10.87
N SER A 83 -15.78 15.02 10.78
CA SER A 83 -16.70 14.35 11.74
C SER A 83 -17.07 12.95 11.21
N CYS A 84 -16.70 11.90 11.94
CA CYS A 84 -17.11 10.52 11.64
C CYS A 84 -18.57 10.30 12.06
N GLY A 85 -19.31 9.52 11.26
CA GLY A 85 -20.57 8.87 11.62
C GLY A 85 -20.47 7.37 11.41
#